data_AF-A0A4R9VDL6-F1
#
_entry.id   AF-A0A4R9VDL6-F1
#
_cell.length_a   1.000
_cell.length_b   1.000
_cell.length_c   1.000
_cell.angle_alpha   90.00
_cell.angle_beta   90.00
_cell.angle_gamma   90.00
#
_symmetry.space_group_name_H-M   'P 1'
#
loop_
_entity.id
_entity.type
_entity.pdbx_description
1 polymer ?
#
loop_
_entity_poly.entity_id
_entity_poly.type
_entity_poly.pdbx_seq_one_letter_code
_entity_poly.pdbx_strand_id
1 'polypeptide(L)'
;VRRLSPFTVPSFLVNMAAGHISIRYGFKGALGAPVTACAAGIQAIGDAARLIRADDADVAVCGGTEACMNVVSLGGFAAARSLSTSYNHRPDQASRPFDMSRDGFV
;
A
#
# COMPACT_ATOMS: atom_id res chain seq x y z
N VAL A 1 15.59 19.11 16.32
CA VAL A 1 14.92 19.75 15.16
C VAL A 1 15.90 20.13 14.03
N ARG A 2 17.13 20.58 14.32
CA ARG A 2 18.13 21.06 13.33
C ARG A 2 18.60 20.06 12.24
N ARG A 3 18.14 18.80 12.26
CA ARG A 3 18.44 17.74 11.26
C ARG A 3 17.18 17.13 10.62
N LEU A 4 16.00 17.67 10.90
CA LEU A 4 14.76 17.15 10.33
C LEU A 4 14.56 17.75 8.94
N SER A 5 14.36 16.91 7.93
CA SER A 5 14.05 17.37 6.57
C SER A 5 12.70 18.11 6.56
N PRO A 6 12.56 19.23 5.83
CA PRO A 6 11.25 19.85 5.62
C PRO A 6 10.26 18.91 4.89
N PHE A 7 10.77 17.88 4.20
CA PHE A 7 9.96 16.87 3.50
C PHE A 7 9.58 15.68 4.38
N THR A 8 9.96 15.68 5.65
CA THR A 8 9.69 14.55 6.54
C THR A 8 8.20 14.23 6.57
N VAL A 9 7.32 15.20 6.84
CA VAL A 9 5.88 14.95 6.89
C VAL A 9 5.32 14.50 5.53
N PRO A 10 5.58 15.22 4.41
CA PRO A 10 5.15 14.75 3.09
C PRO A 10 5.67 13.36 2.70
N SER A 11 6.80 12.91 3.22
CA SER A 11 7.39 11.62 2.82
C SER A 11 6.60 10.39 3.27
N PHE A 12 5.75 10.52 4.31
CA PHE A 12 4.99 9.38 4.86
C PHE A 12 3.47 9.62 4.90
N LEU A 13 2.99 10.75 4.38
CA LEU A 13 1.55 10.95 4.18
C LEU A 13 1.05 9.99 3.09
N VAL A 14 0.20 9.04 3.48
CA VAL A 14 -0.32 7.97 2.60
C VAL A 14 -1.00 8.47 1.32
N ASN A 15 -1.58 9.66 1.35
CA ASN A 15 -2.23 10.27 0.18
C ASN A 15 -1.25 10.90 -0.82
N MET A 16 0.04 10.99 -0.51
CA MET A 16 1.03 11.62 -1.38
C MET A 16 1.28 10.84 -2.66
N ALA A 17 1.07 9.53 -2.68
CA ALA A 17 1.08 8.75 -3.92
C ALA A 17 0.06 9.30 -4.94
N ALA A 18 -1.20 9.46 -4.52
CA ALA A 18 -2.24 10.07 -5.36
C ALA A 18 -1.95 11.54 -5.67
N GLY A 19 -1.45 12.30 -4.69
CA GLY A 19 -1.06 13.71 -4.85
C GLY A 19 0.02 13.92 -5.91
N HIS A 20 1.08 13.11 -5.90
CA HIS A 20 2.17 13.20 -6.88
C HIS A 20 1.69 12.88 -8.30
N ILE A 21 0.81 11.90 -8.47
CA ILE A 21 0.21 11.57 -9.77
C ILE A 21 -0.68 12.71 -10.26
N SER A 22 -1.54 13.27 -9.39
CA SER A 22 -2.38 14.43 -9.72
C SER A 22 -1.55 15.64 -10.15
N ILE A 23 -0.49 16.00 -9.41
CA ILE A 23 0.40 17.12 -9.74
C ILE A 23 1.12 16.87 -11.07
N ARG A 24 1.68 15.66 -11.27
CA ARG A 24 2.48 15.33 -12.45
C ARG A 24 1.68 15.42 -13.76
N TYR A 25 0.41 15.02 -13.72
CA TYR A 25 -0.45 14.95 -14.91
C TYR A 25 -1.53 16.04 -14.95
N GLY A 26 -1.58 16.93 -13.95
CA GLY A 26 -2.53 18.05 -13.91
C GLY A 26 -3.99 17.64 -13.64
N PHE A 27 -4.23 16.51 -12.99
CA PHE A 27 -5.60 16.05 -12.67
C PHE A 27 -6.19 16.87 -11.53
N LYS A 28 -7.42 17.38 -11.73
CA LYS A 28 -8.13 18.26 -10.77
C LYS A 28 -9.45 17.68 -10.25
N GLY A 29 -9.75 16.42 -10.57
CA GLY A 29 -10.95 15.72 -10.09
C GLY A 29 -10.83 15.25 -8.64
N ALA A 30 -11.74 14.38 -8.23
CA ALA A 30 -11.73 13.78 -6.89
C ALA A 30 -10.40 13.07 -6.58
N LEU A 31 -9.88 13.29 -5.38
CA LEU A 31 -8.63 12.69 -4.88
C LEU A 31 -8.88 12.03 -3.53
N GLY A 32 -8.49 10.78 -3.40
CA GLY A 32 -8.61 10.00 -2.17
C GLY A 32 -7.48 8.99 -2.02
N ALA A 33 -7.28 8.52 -0.79
CA ALA A 33 -6.33 7.47 -0.45
C ALA A 33 -6.90 6.64 0.70
N PRO A 34 -7.80 5.68 0.42
CA PRO A 34 -8.37 4.84 1.45
C PRO A 34 -7.28 3.99 2.12
N VAL A 35 -7.36 3.88 3.45
CA VAL A 35 -6.38 3.14 4.27
C VAL A 35 -7.09 1.99 4.97
N THR A 36 -7.13 0.83 4.32
CA THR A 36 -7.79 -0.38 4.84
C THR A 36 -6.88 -1.59 4.78
N ALA A 37 -5.64 -1.40 5.24
CA ALA A 37 -4.60 -2.44 5.30
C ALA A 37 -4.42 -3.15 3.94
N CYS A 38 -4.38 -4.49 3.94
CA CYS A 38 -4.20 -5.29 2.72
C CYS A 38 -5.31 -5.08 1.66
N ALA A 39 -6.46 -4.52 2.05
CA ALA A 39 -7.57 -4.23 1.15
C ALA A 39 -7.57 -2.79 0.57
N ALA A 40 -6.60 -1.95 0.95
CA ALA A 40 -6.57 -0.55 0.53
C ALA A 40 -6.63 -0.38 -0.99
N GLY A 41 -5.88 -1.20 -1.73
CA GLY A 41 -5.85 -1.14 -3.20
C GLY A 41 -7.19 -1.48 -3.85
N ILE A 42 -7.88 -2.52 -3.36
CA ILE A 42 -9.20 -2.89 -3.92
C ILE A 42 -10.28 -1.89 -3.53
N GLN A 43 -10.18 -1.30 -2.33
CA GLN A 43 -11.08 -0.23 -1.93
C GLN A 43 -10.92 1.02 -2.80
N ALA A 44 -9.68 1.42 -3.12
CA ALA A 44 -9.44 2.54 -4.02
C ALA A 44 -10.05 2.34 -5.41
N ILE A 45 -9.98 1.11 -5.94
CA ILE A 45 -10.63 0.75 -7.21
C ILE A 45 -12.16 0.81 -7.07
N GLY A 46 -12.72 0.31 -5.97
CA GLY A 46 -14.15 0.36 -5.69
C GLY A 46 -14.70 1.79 -5.58
N ASP A 47 -13.97 2.66 -4.89
CA ASP A 47 -14.30 4.08 -4.73
C ASP A 47 -14.26 4.81 -6.08
N ALA A 48 -13.21 4.57 -6.89
CA ALA A 48 -13.11 5.11 -8.24
C ALA A 48 -14.26 4.67 -9.15
N ALA A 49 -14.61 3.37 -9.11
CA ALA A 49 -15.75 2.86 -9.86
C ALA A 49 -17.08 3.47 -9.37
N ARG A 50 -17.20 3.79 -8.07
CA ARG A 50 -18.37 4.47 -7.51
C ARG A 50 -18.48 5.91 -8.03
N LEU A 51 -17.37 6.65 -8.08
CA LEU A 51 -17.33 8.01 -8.62
C LEU A 51 -17.78 8.05 -10.08
N ILE A 52 -17.27 7.13 -10.91
CA ILE A 52 -17.67 7.04 -12.32
C ILE A 52 -19.16 6.68 -12.44
N ARG A 53 -19.64 5.70 -11.67
CA ARG A 53 -21.08 5.32 -11.69
C ARG A 53 -22.02 6.43 -11.20
N ALA A 54 -21.52 7.32 -10.35
CA ALA A 54 -22.28 8.44 -9.83
C ALA A 54 -22.22 9.69 -10.72
N ASP A 55 -21.53 9.62 -11.87
CA ASP A 55 -21.27 10.75 -12.77
C ASP A 55 -20.42 11.87 -12.12
N ASP A 56 -19.68 11.54 -11.05
CA ASP A 56 -18.77 12.47 -10.35
C ASP A 56 -17.40 12.59 -11.06
N ALA A 57 -17.08 11.66 -11.97
CA ALA A 57 -15.85 11.67 -12.78
C ALA A 57 -16.00 10.82 -14.05
N ASP A 58 -15.47 11.31 -15.18
CA ASP A 58 -15.46 10.55 -16.45
C ASP A 58 -14.38 9.46 -16.49
N VAL A 59 -13.25 9.72 -15.83
CA VAL A 59 -12.06 8.86 -15.80
C VAL A 59 -11.45 8.90 -14.40
N ALA A 60 -10.97 7.75 -13.92
CA ALA A 60 -10.28 7.66 -12.64
C ALA A 60 -8.96 6.88 -12.77
N VAL A 61 -7.90 7.43 -12.18
CA VAL A 61 -6.64 6.72 -11.94
C VAL A 61 -6.68 6.19 -10.51
N CYS A 62 -6.69 4.88 -10.34
CA CYS A 62 -6.84 4.22 -9.04
C CYS A 62 -5.91 3.01 -8.89
N GLY A 63 -5.65 2.61 -7.65
CA GLY A 63 -4.77 1.50 -7.32
C GLY A 63 -4.26 1.57 -5.87
N GLY A 64 -3.17 0.86 -5.59
CA GLY A 64 -2.49 0.90 -4.29
C GLY A 64 -0.97 0.84 -4.48
N THR A 65 -0.22 1.34 -3.49
CA THR A 65 1.24 1.28 -3.43
C THR A 65 1.69 1.01 -2.01
N GLU A 66 2.82 0.33 -1.85
CA GLU A 66 3.41 0.02 -0.55
C GLU A 66 4.94 -0.10 -0.69
N ALA A 67 5.67 0.27 0.35
CA ALA A 67 7.13 0.15 0.46
C ALA A 67 7.57 -0.18 1.90
N CYS A 68 6.78 -0.99 2.62
CA CYS A 68 7.04 -1.39 4.01
C CYS A 68 8.18 -2.41 4.21
N MET A 69 9.13 -2.53 3.28
CA MET A 69 10.31 -3.41 3.44
C MET A 69 11.41 -2.71 4.24
N ASN A 70 11.19 -2.55 5.54
CA ASN A 70 12.17 -1.96 6.47
C ASN A 70 12.21 -2.74 7.80
N VAL A 71 13.22 -2.47 8.63
CA VAL A 71 13.46 -3.19 9.89
C VAL A 71 12.29 -3.10 10.87
N VAL A 72 11.62 -1.94 10.94
CA VAL A 72 10.49 -1.72 11.86
C VAL A 72 9.29 -2.56 11.42
N SER A 73 8.95 -2.50 10.14
CA SER A 73 7.84 -3.28 9.57
C SER A 73 8.11 -4.79 9.65
N LEU A 74 9.30 -5.24 9.25
CA LEU A 74 9.69 -6.65 9.31
C LEU A 74 9.64 -7.18 10.75
N GLY A 75 10.22 -6.44 11.70
CA GLY A 75 10.20 -6.80 13.11
C GLY A 75 8.79 -6.83 13.71
N GLY A 76 7.94 -5.88 13.33
CA GLY A 76 6.54 -5.83 13.76
C GLY A 76 5.73 -7.04 13.29
N PHE A 77 5.81 -7.36 12.00
CA PHE A 77 5.10 -8.52 11.44
C PHE A 77 5.66 -9.87 11.94
N ALA A 78 6.98 -9.96 12.17
CA ALA A 78 7.60 -11.12 12.78
C ALA A 78 7.14 -11.32 14.23
N ALA A 79 7.08 -10.25 15.04
CA ALA A 79 6.59 -10.30 16.42
C ALA A 79 5.10 -10.71 16.48
N ALA A 80 4.31 -10.28 15.48
CA ALA A 80 2.92 -10.71 15.30
C ALA A 80 2.76 -12.15 14.77
N ARG A 81 3.86 -12.86 14.48
CA ARG A 81 3.88 -14.24 13.93
C ARG A 81 3.11 -14.37 12.61
N SER A 82 3.22 -13.34 11.77
CA SER A 82 2.49 -13.27 10.49
C SER A 82 3.34 -13.62 9.26
N LEU A 83 4.67 -13.60 9.41
CA LEU A 83 5.63 -13.88 8.34
C LEU A 83 6.05 -15.36 8.32
N SER A 84 6.38 -15.85 7.12
CA SER A 84 7.08 -17.13 6.96
C SER A 84 8.45 -17.08 7.65
N THR A 85 8.84 -18.16 8.35
CA THR A 85 10.12 -18.24 9.07
C THR A 85 10.90 -19.52 8.81
N SER A 86 10.22 -20.59 8.37
CA SER A 86 10.82 -21.92 8.16
C SER A 86 11.59 -22.04 6.85
N TYR A 87 11.47 -21.05 5.95
CA TYR A 87 11.98 -21.11 4.58
C TYR A 87 13.09 -20.09 4.27
N ASN A 88 13.76 -19.54 5.29
CA ASN A 88 14.83 -18.55 5.11
C ASN A 88 15.99 -19.02 4.20
N HIS A 89 16.25 -20.33 4.12
CA HIS A 89 17.29 -20.91 3.24
C HIS A 89 16.79 -21.28 1.83
N ARG A 90 15.47 -21.18 1.59
CA ARG A 90 14.80 -21.50 0.32
C ARG A 90 13.67 -20.47 0.06
N PRO A 91 14.01 -19.17 -0.09
CA PRO A 91 13.05 -18.07 -0.07
C PRO A 91 12.04 -18.12 -1.23
N ASP A 92 12.44 -18.68 -2.37
CA ASP A 92 11.59 -18.96 -3.54
C ASP A 92 10.38 -19.85 -3.22
N GLN A 93 10.45 -20.60 -2.11
CA GLN A 93 9.38 -21.49 -1.69
C GLN A 93 8.54 -20.92 -0.54
N ALA A 94 8.91 -19.80 0.07
CA ALA A 94 8.30 -19.34 1.33
C ALA A 94 6.81 -18.96 1.17
N SER A 95 6.44 -18.26 0.09
CA SER A 95 5.04 -17.93 -0.20
C SER A 95 4.34 -19.08 -0.90
N ARG A 96 3.46 -19.77 -0.17
CA ARG A 96 2.76 -20.98 -0.61
C ARG A 96 1.28 -21.02 -0.20
N PRO A 97 0.41 -20.18 -0.80
CA PRO A 97 -1.01 -20.17 -0.49
C PRO A 97 -1.65 -21.56 -0.61
N PHE A 98 -2.54 -21.89 0.33
CA PHE A 98 -3.29 -23.16 0.41
C PHE A 98 -2.45 -24.44 0.64
N ASP A 99 -1.12 -24.37 0.63
CA ASP A 99 -0.25 -25.50 0.95
C ASP A 99 -0.34 -25.88 2.44
N MET A 100 -0.21 -27.18 2.75
CA MET A 100 -0.26 -27.71 4.12
C MET A 100 0.90 -27.19 4.98
N SER A 101 2.04 -26.90 4.38
CA SER A 101 3.27 -26.48 5.04
C SER A 101 3.49 -24.97 5.05
N ARG A 102 2.46 -24.17 4.71
CA ARG A 102 2.49 -22.70 4.81
C ARG A 102 2.63 -22.27 6.27
N ASP A 103 3.48 -21.27 6.53
CA ASP A 103 3.79 -20.80 7.89
C ASP A 103 3.72 -19.27 8.06
N GLY A 104 3.22 -18.54 7.07
CA GLY A 104 3.04 -17.09 7.08
C GLY A 104 3.08 -16.50 5.67
N PHE A 105 2.90 -15.19 5.54
CA PHE A 105 3.10 -14.50 4.25
C PHE A 105 4.56 -14.09 4.06
N VAL A 106 4.92 -13.71 2.83
CA VAL A 106 6.18 -13.05 2.47
C VAL A 106 5.85 -11.65 1.98
#